data_AF-A0A1Z1FEF0-F1
#
_entry.id   AF-A0A1Z1FEF0-F1
#
_cell.length_a   1.000
_cell.length_b   1.000
_cell.length_c   1.000
_cell.angle_alpha   90.00
_cell.angle_beta   90.00
_cell.angle_gamma   90.00
#
_symmetry.space_group_name_H-M   'P 1'
#
loop_
_entity.id
_entity.type
_entity.pdbx_description
1 polymer ?
#
loop_
_entity_poly.entity_id
_entity_poly.type
_entity_poly.pdbx_seq_one_letter_code
_entity_poly.pdbx_strand_id
1 'polypeptide(L)'
;MELIFGDVDKAVEIVSLLTMEPGEPHLDLQYRPFLDTGGYYVIAPHVVAASNLVRNTIVANRLRSAAIGPKDRVVQAVTEALGCAGFLVHSDFEVKVAGQELELDVVAWRDRSLFLFECKNAYHPVSVHEMRNSWDHIRSARKQLDKRHKILANTNNREVLFQKLGWDVDASCEVHTGIVIGNRVFHGANLNGHPIRQAHELINVLTSGRIVADEDSLSFWRGPDFQTADLIAYLGPASIATDQLAALDPREWRYSMGYRDLAFSSYVLDMIKWDRELRARHGPPVIGGRRQGLS
;
A
#
# COMPACT_ATOMS: atom_id res chain seq x y z
N MET A 1 6.44 -21.16 31.53
CA MET A 1 6.16 -21.36 30.08
C MET A 1 4.91 -22.20 29.88
N GLU A 2 4.77 -23.34 30.55
CA GLU A 2 3.56 -24.19 30.54
C GLU A 2 2.26 -23.41 30.89
N LEU A 3 2.35 -22.49 31.86
CA LEU A 3 1.23 -21.64 32.32
C LEU A 3 0.70 -20.59 31.32
N ILE A 4 1.45 -20.25 30.25
CA ILE A 4 1.07 -19.16 29.32
C ILE A 4 0.68 -19.70 27.95
N PHE A 5 1.41 -20.71 27.44
CA PHE A 5 1.20 -21.24 26.08
C PHE A 5 0.71 -22.69 26.06
N GLY A 6 0.64 -23.38 27.19
CA GLY A 6 0.22 -24.79 27.27
C GLY A 6 1.16 -25.78 26.58
N ASP A 7 2.25 -25.30 25.98
CA ASP A 7 3.21 -26.05 25.17
C ASP A 7 4.60 -25.43 25.36
N VAL A 8 5.49 -26.16 26.02
CA VAL A 8 6.83 -25.67 26.38
C VAL A 8 7.71 -25.53 25.14
N ASP A 9 7.57 -26.44 24.17
CA ASP A 9 8.41 -26.45 22.97
C ASP A 9 8.09 -25.23 22.10
N LYS A 10 6.81 -24.92 21.92
CA LYS A 10 6.38 -23.69 21.23
C LYS A 10 6.86 -22.43 21.94
N ALA A 11 6.83 -22.41 23.26
CA ALA A 11 7.27 -21.25 24.02
C ALA A 11 8.78 -21.01 23.86
N VAL A 12 9.59 -22.09 23.86
CA VAL A 12 11.03 -22.03 23.58
C VAL A 12 11.27 -21.54 22.15
N GLU A 13 10.53 -22.04 21.17
CA GLU A 13 10.64 -21.62 19.77
C GLU A 13 10.37 -20.12 19.64
N ILE A 14 9.27 -19.61 20.19
CA ILE A 14 8.92 -18.18 20.15
C ILE A 14 10.00 -17.31 20.80
N VAL A 15 10.51 -17.71 21.98
CA VAL A 15 11.59 -16.98 22.66
C VAL A 15 12.84 -16.96 21.80
N SER A 16 13.21 -18.08 21.17
CA SER A 16 14.38 -18.15 20.30
C SER A 16 14.28 -17.19 19.09
N LEU A 17 13.09 -17.09 18.48
CA LEU A 17 12.84 -16.21 17.33
C LEU A 17 12.94 -14.72 17.67
N LEU A 18 12.81 -14.36 18.95
CA LEU A 18 12.86 -12.99 19.48
C LEU A 18 14.20 -12.67 20.17
N THR A 19 15.10 -13.65 20.26
CA THR A 19 16.39 -13.52 20.94
C THR A 19 17.47 -13.07 19.96
N MET A 20 18.31 -12.13 20.39
CA MET A 20 19.45 -11.64 19.61
C MET A 20 20.44 -12.78 19.31
N GLU A 21 21.00 -12.76 18.11
CA GLU A 21 22.09 -13.66 17.75
C GLU A 21 23.41 -13.17 18.35
N PRO A 22 24.14 -14.03 19.08
CA PRO A 22 25.47 -13.68 19.57
C PRO A 22 26.43 -13.34 18.42
N GLY A 23 27.24 -12.29 18.59
CA GLY A 23 28.28 -11.91 17.61
C GLY A 23 27.84 -10.90 16.55
N GLU A 24 26.58 -10.47 16.54
CA GLU A 24 26.13 -9.30 15.78
C GLU A 24 26.85 -8.02 16.27
N PRO A 25 27.36 -7.16 15.36
CA PRO A 25 28.11 -5.94 15.74
C PRO A 25 27.21 -4.84 16.31
N HIS A 26 25.89 -5.04 16.30
CA HIS A 26 24.90 -4.07 16.73
C HIS A 26 23.78 -4.76 17.51
N LEU A 27 23.17 -4.00 18.41
CA LEU A 27 22.14 -4.50 19.31
C LEU A 27 20.76 -4.23 18.68
N ASP A 28 20.18 -5.24 18.05
CA ASP A 28 18.91 -5.12 17.32
C ASP A 28 17.69 -5.24 18.24
N LEU A 29 17.46 -4.18 19.01
CA LEU A 29 16.28 -4.04 19.87
C LEU A 29 14.96 -3.98 19.08
N GLN A 30 15.02 -3.69 17.78
CA GLN A 30 13.83 -3.50 16.97
C GLN A 30 13.27 -4.84 16.52
N TYR A 31 14.10 -5.81 16.12
CA TYR A 31 13.65 -7.10 15.61
C TYR A 31 13.76 -8.24 16.61
N ARG A 32 14.78 -8.20 17.48
CA ARG A 32 15.11 -9.27 18.42
C ARG A 32 15.31 -8.66 19.80
N PRO A 33 14.24 -8.25 20.49
CA PRO A 33 14.36 -7.45 21.72
C PRO A 33 14.83 -8.24 22.95
N PHE A 34 15.02 -9.56 22.85
CA PHE A 34 15.43 -10.38 24.00
C PHE A 34 16.94 -10.62 23.96
N LEU A 35 17.60 -10.37 25.09
CA LEU A 35 19.03 -10.63 25.24
C LEU A 35 19.22 -11.87 26.12
N ASP A 36 19.87 -12.90 25.59
CA ASP A 36 20.28 -14.05 26.37
C ASP A 36 21.60 -13.76 27.10
N THR A 37 21.63 -14.03 28.41
CA THR A 37 22.81 -13.85 29.26
C THR A 37 23.35 -15.17 29.84
N GLY A 38 22.89 -16.32 29.33
CA GLY A 38 23.35 -17.66 29.73
C GLY A 38 22.67 -18.24 30.98
N GLY A 39 21.64 -17.57 31.49
CA GLY A 39 20.85 -18.03 32.64
C GLY A 39 19.52 -17.31 32.82
N TYR A 40 19.39 -16.11 32.24
CA TYR A 40 18.14 -15.36 32.16
C TYR A 40 18.09 -14.56 30.86
N TYR A 41 16.87 -14.27 30.41
CA TYR A 41 16.63 -13.31 29.34
C TYR A 41 16.45 -11.92 29.92
N VAL A 42 17.21 -10.95 29.42
CA VAL A 42 16.99 -9.54 29.71
C VAL A 42 16.00 -9.00 28.69
N ILE A 43 14.93 -8.41 29.21
CA ILE A 43 13.84 -7.87 28.41
C ILE A 43 13.59 -6.44 28.88
N ALA A 44 13.53 -5.49 27.95
CA ALA A 44 13.07 -4.13 28.23
C ALA A 44 11.56 -4.06 27.97
N PRO A 45 10.69 -4.02 29.00
CA PRO A 45 9.25 -4.17 28.82
C PRO A 45 8.66 -3.11 27.88
N HIS A 46 9.16 -1.88 27.95
CA HIS A 46 8.73 -0.81 27.06
C HIS A 46 9.09 -1.05 25.59
N VAL A 47 10.29 -1.58 25.32
CA VAL A 47 10.73 -1.92 23.96
C VAL A 47 9.89 -3.06 23.38
N VAL A 48 9.59 -4.08 24.18
CA VAL A 48 8.74 -5.20 23.76
C VAL A 48 7.31 -4.73 23.52
N ALA A 49 6.76 -3.91 24.41
CA ALA A 49 5.40 -3.39 24.29
C ALA A 49 5.24 -2.46 23.08
N ALA A 50 6.28 -1.70 22.72
CA ALA A 50 6.28 -0.83 21.55
C ALA A 50 6.65 -1.55 20.24
N SER A 51 7.22 -2.76 20.31
CA SER A 51 7.66 -3.54 19.15
C SER A 51 6.51 -4.32 18.51
N ASN A 52 6.46 -4.34 17.18
CA ASN A 52 5.57 -5.23 16.44
C ASN A 52 6.19 -6.64 16.36
N LEU A 53 6.12 -7.39 17.46
CA LEU A 53 6.80 -8.69 17.61
C LEU A 53 6.47 -9.68 16.49
N VAL A 54 5.20 -9.77 16.07
CA VAL A 54 4.78 -10.68 14.99
C VAL A 54 5.50 -10.36 13.69
N ARG A 55 5.49 -9.08 13.29
CA ARG A 55 6.16 -8.64 12.07
C ARG A 55 7.66 -8.81 12.16
N ASN A 56 8.23 -8.45 13.30
CA ASN A 56 9.66 -8.56 13.57
C ASN A 56 10.13 -10.00 13.46
N THR A 57 9.40 -10.95 14.06
CA THR A 57 9.64 -12.38 13.91
C THR A 57 9.61 -12.80 12.44
N ILE A 58 8.60 -12.36 11.67
CA ILE A 58 8.51 -12.72 10.24
C ILE A 58 9.71 -12.21 9.45
N VAL A 59 10.15 -10.98 9.68
CA VAL A 59 11.25 -10.36 8.92
C VAL A 59 12.61 -10.90 9.35
N ALA A 60 12.89 -10.91 10.66
CA ALA A 60 14.16 -11.36 11.23
C ALA A 60 14.49 -12.82 10.91
N ASN A 61 13.44 -13.65 10.76
CA ASN A 61 13.55 -15.08 10.50
C ASN A 61 13.23 -15.44 9.04
N ARG A 62 13.09 -14.43 8.15
CA ARG A 62 12.84 -14.62 6.70
C ARG A 62 11.60 -15.47 6.39
N LEU A 63 10.58 -15.42 7.25
CA LEU A 63 9.34 -16.20 7.12
C LEU A 63 8.33 -15.57 6.15
N ARG A 64 8.72 -14.51 5.43
CA ARG A 64 7.83 -13.75 4.55
C ARG A 64 7.20 -14.63 3.47
N SER A 65 7.96 -15.49 2.81
CA SER A 65 7.44 -16.36 1.75
C SER A 65 6.39 -17.35 2.29
N ALA A 66 6.61 -17.88 3.50
CA ALA A 66 5.64 -18.75 4.18
C ALA A 66 4.39 -17.98 4.61
N ALA A 67 4.53 -16.72 5.04
CA ALA A 67 3.42 -15.88 5.50
C ALA A 67 2.54 -15.35 4.35
N ILE A 68 3.14 -14.96 3.23
CA ILE A 68 2.43 -14.36 2.09
C ILE A 68 1.84 -15.44 1.19
N GLY A 69 2.52 -16.58 1.04
CA GLY A 69 2.19 -17.63 0.09
C GLY A 69 2.81 -17.36 -1.30
N PRO A 70 2.53 -18.23 -2.29
CA PRO A 70 3.20 -18.20 -3.60
C PRO A 70 2.71 -17.08 -4.53
N LYS A 71 1.58 -16.43 -4.23
CA LYS A 71 0.97 -15.39 -5.07
C LYS A 71 1.05 -14.02 -4.39
N ASP A 72 1.31 -12.97 -5.16
CA ASP A 72 1.24 -11.60 -4.62
C ASP A 72 -0.22 -11.22 -4.37
N ARG A 73 -0.60 -11.16 -3.10
CA ARG A 73 -1.97 -10.82 -2.66
C ARG A 73 -2.42 -9.42 -3.10
N VAL A 74 -1.50 -8.47 -3.26
CA VAL A 74 -1.86 -7.13 -3.74
C VAL A 74 -2.30 -7.19 -5.21
N VAL A 75 -1.51 -7.88 -6.04
CA VAL A 75 -1.85 -8.10 -7.46
C VAL A 75 -3.20 -8.79 -7.57
N GLN A 76 -3.37 -9.92 -6.85
CA GLN A 76 -4.62 -10.68 -6.87
C GLN A 76 -5.83 -9.84 -6.46
N ALA A 77 -5.77 -9.15 -5.33
CA ALA A 77 -6.91 -8.38 -4.81
C ALA A 77 -7.28 -7.19 -5.73
N VAL A 78 -6.28 -6.54 -6.34
CA VAL A 78 -6.52 -5.45 -7.30
C VAL A 78 -7.14 -5.99 -8.59
N THR A 79 -6.63 -7.10 -9.11
CA THR A 79 -7.17 -7.78 -10.30
C THR A 79 -8.61 -8.21 -10.11
N GLU A 80 -8.93 -8.84 -8.98
CA GLU A 80 -10.29 -9.25 -8.64
C GLU A 80 -11.23 -8.03 -8.52
N ALA A 81 -10.79 -6.96 -7.86
CA ALA A 81 -11.60 -5.75 -7.73
C ALA A 81 -11.87 -5.07 -9.09
N LEU A 82 -10.87 -5.01 -9.98
CA LEU A 82 -11.05 -4.49 -11.34
C LEU A 82 -12.00 -5.38 -12.16
N GLY A 83 -11.84 -6.71 -12.08
CA GLY A 83 -12.75 -7.65 -12.77
C GLY A 83 -14.19 -7.52 -12.30
N CYS A 84 -14.41 -7.45 -10.98
CA CYS A 84 -15.74 -7.21 -10.39
C CYS A 84 -16.31 -5.84 -10.79
N ALA A 85 -15.46 -4.84 -11.01
CA ALA A 85 -15.85 -3.54 -11.54
C ALA A 85 -16.05 -3.53 -13.07
N GLY A 86 -16.06 -4.70 -13.74
CA GLY A 86 -16.40 -4.84 -15.15
C GLY A 86 -15.29 -4.52 -16.13
N PHE A 87 -14.02 -4.50 -15.69
CA PHE A 87 -12.88 -4.36 -16.59
C PHE A 87 -12.53 -5.71 -17.25
N LEU A 88 -11.99 -5.66 -18.47
CA LEU A 88 -11.14 -6.75 -18.98
C LEU A 88 -9.81 -6.65 -18.24
N VAL A 89 -9.33 -7.72 -17.60
CA VAL A 89 -8.13 -7.66 -16.76
C VAL A 89 -7.25 -8.89 -16.96
N HIS A 90 -5.95 -8.66 -17.02
CA HIS A 90 -4.91 -9.68 -16.83
C HIS A 90 -3.92 -9.23 -15.75
N SER A 91 -3.31 -10.19 -15.08
CA SER A 91 -2.22 -9.96 -14.14
C SER A 91 -1.06 -10.92 -14.40
N ASP A 92 0.13 -10.55 -13.91
CA ASP A 92 1.37 -11.31 -14.05
C ASP A 92 1.62 -11.71 -15.53
N PHE A 93 1.45 -10.74 -16.43
CA PHE A 93 1.47 -10.99 -17.88
C PHE A 93 2.77 -10.51 -18.52
N GLU A 94 3.51 -11.44 -19.12
CA GLU A 94 4.72 -11.15 -19.88
C GLU A 94 4.46 -11.16 -21.38
N VAL A 95 4.90 -10.11 -22.07
CA VAL A 95 4.68 -9.96 -23.52
C VAL A 95 5.77 -9.15 -24.19
N LYS A 96 6.08 -9.52 -25.43
CA LYS A 96 6.97 -8.74 -26.30
C LYS A 96 6.16 -7.78 -27.17
N VAL A 97 6.39 -6.48 -27.03
CA VAL A 97 5.79 -5.42 -27.85
C VAL A 97 6.89 -4.49 -28.35
N ALA A 98 6.87 -4.12 -29.64
CA ALA A 98 7.91 -3.30 -30.28
C ALA A 98 9.35 -3.85 -30.03
N GLY A 99 9.50 -5.17 -30.02
CA GLY A 99 10.78 -5.83 -29.77
C GLY A 99 11.26 -5.81 -28.31
N GLN A 100 10.49 -5.24 -27.38
CA GLN A 100 10.83 -5.15 -25.96
C GLN A 100 9.94 -6.06 -25.11
N GLU A 101 10.54 -6.74 -24.15
CA GLU A 101 9.81 -7.50 -23.14
C GLU A 101 9.17 -6.53 -22.13
N LEU A 102 7.88 -6.74 -21.88
CA LEU A 102 7.04 -6.07 -20.91
C LEU A 102 6.50 -7.13 -19.95
N GLU A 103 6.93 -7.05 -18.71
CA GLU A 103 6.27 -7.72 -17.57
C GLU A 103 5.21 -6.74 -17.05
N LEU A 104 3.96 -7.17 -16.88
CA LEU A 104 2.84 -6.35 -16.44
C LEU A 104 2.20 -6.97 -15.20
N ASP A 105 2.34 -6.33 -14.04
CA ASP A 105 1.73 -6.82 -12.80
C ASP A 105 0.19 -6.85 -12.93
N VAL A 106 -0.42 -5.73 -13.34
CA VAL A 106 -1.86 -5.67 -13.67
C VAL A 106 -2.09 -4.77 -14.88
N VAL A 107 -2.84 -5.28 -15.85
CA VAL A 107 -3.33 -4.53 -17.02
C VAL A 107 -4.85 -4.66 -17.10
N ALA A 108 -5.54 -3.53 -17.22
CA ALA A 108 -6.99 -3.50 -17.27
C ALA A 108 -7.51 -2.56 -18.36
N TRP A 109 -8.63 -2.90 -18.99
CA TRP A 109 -9.27 -2.07 -20.00
C TRP A 109 -10.77 -1.96 -19.77
N ARG A 110 -11.30 -0.74 -19.91
CA ARG A 110 -12.73 -0.45 -19.93
C ARG A 110 -12.94 0.94 -20.55
N ASP A 111 -14.04 1.13 -21.29
CA ASP A 111 -14.49 2.44 -21.79
C ASP A 111 -13.40 3.28 -22.50
N ARG A 112 -12.61 2.65 -23.38
CA ARG A 112 -11.48 3.28 -24.09
C ARG A 112 -10.40 3.84 -23.15
N SER A 113 -10.22 3.23 -21.98
CA SER A 113 -9.14 3.53 -21.04
C SER A 113 -8.38 2.25 -20.71
N LEU A 114 -7.06 2.27 -20.96
CA LEU A 114 -6.10 1.23 -20.61
C LEU A 114 -5.38 1.64 -19.32
N PHE A 115 -5.45 0.81 -18.29
CA PHE A 115 -4.79 1.01 -17.01
C PHE A 115 -3.64 0.02 -16.84
N LEU A 116 -2.48 0.53 -16.44
CA LEU A 116 -1.29 -0.25 -16.13
C LEU A 116 -0.89 0.02 -14.68
N PHE A 117 -0.96 -0.99 -13.83
CA PHE A 117 -0.53 -0.88 -12.44
C PHE A 117 0.73 -1.71 -12.20
N GLU A 118 1.71 -1.09 -11.56
CA GLU A 118 2.83 -1.80 -10.94
C GLU A 118 2.55 -1.96 -9.46
N CYS A 119 2.46 -3.20 -8.98
CA CYS A 119 2.15 -3.52 -7.60
C CYS A 119 3.42 -3.75 -6.78
N LYS A 120 3.44 -3.22 -5.55
CA LYS A 120 4.55 -3.38 -4.60
C LYS A 120 4.01 -3.70 -3.21
N ASN A 121 4.10 -4.98 -2.86
CA ASN A 121 3.61 -5.51 -1.60
C ASN A 121 4.68 -5.48 -0.48
N ALA A 122 5.30 -4.33 -0.26
CA ALA A 122 6.28 -4.16 0.83
C ALA A 122 5.58 -4.00 2.19
N TYR A 123 6.17 -4.56 3.25
CA TYR A 123 5.71 -4.34 4.61
C TYR A 123 5.68 -2.85 4.95
N HIS A 124 4.82 -2.48 5.90
CA HIS A 124 4.91 -1.15 6.49
C HIS A 124 6.31 -1.01 7.13
N PRO A 125 7.10 -0.01 6.73
CA PRO A 125 8.44 0.18 7.26
C PRO A 125 8.36 0.63 8.72
N VAL A 126 9.23 0.07 9.55
CA VAL A 126 9.35 0.46 10.97
C VAL A 126 10.58 1.32 11.25
N SER A 127 11.40 1.58 10.22
CA SER A 127 12.56 2.46 10.30
C SER A 127 12.80 3.19 8.99
N VAL A 128 13.62 4.24 9.03
CA VAL A 128 14.03 4.99 7.84
C VAL A 128 14.77 4.10 6.84
N HIS A 129 15.52 3.10 7.32
CA HIS A 129 16.23 2.15 6.46
C HIS A 129 15.25 1.31 5.63
N GLU A 130 14.19 0.80 6.24
CA GLU A 130 13.16 0.05 5.51
C GLU A 130 12.29 0.95 4.61
N MET A 131 12.04 2.17 5.05
CA MET A 131 11.36 3.17 4.24
C MET A 131 12.15 3.47 2.97
N ARG A 132 13.49 3.52 3.05
CA ARG A 132 14.38 3.65 1.88
C ARG A 132 14.23 2.48 0.92
N ASN A 133 14.14 1.25 1.41
CA ASN A 133 13.92 0.09 0.56
C ASN A 133 12.56 0.17 -0.17
N SER A 134 11.51 0.59 0.54
CA SER A 134 10.18 0.83 -0.06
C SER A 134 10.26 1.91 -1.16
N TRP A 135 11.04 2.97 -0.92
CA TRP A 135 11.29 4.02 -1.90
C TRP A 135 12.05 3.52 -3.14
N ASP A 136 13.05 2.66 -2.97
CA ASP A 136 13.79 2.09 -4.11
C ASP A 136 12.90 1.19 -4.98
N HIS A 137 11.99 0.43 -4.37
CA HIS A 137 10.97 -0.32 -5.11
C HIS A 137 10.05 0.60 -5.93
N ILE A 138 9.58 1.71 -5.34
CA ILE A 138 8.77 2.73 -6.03
C ILE A 138 9.55 3.36 -7.19
N ARG A 139 10.83 3.67 -7.00
CA ARG A 139 11.68 4.21 -8.08
C ARG A 139 11.86 3.23 -9.23
N SER A 140 11.99 1.94 -8.93
CA SER A 140 12.06 0.89 -9.94
C SER A 140 10.74 0.79 -10.71
N ALA A 141 9.62 0.74 -9.98
CA ALA A 141 8.26 0.72 -10.54
C ALA A 141 8.03 1.87 -11.51
N ARG A 142 8.43 3.09 -11.12
CA ARG A 142 8.36 4.25 -12.00
C ARG A 142 9.14 4.05 -13.30
N LYS A 143 10.38 3.53 -13.26
CA LYS A 143 11.16 3.32 -14.49
C LYS A 143 10.48 2.31 -15.43
N GLN A 144 9.86 1.27 -14.88
CA GLN A 144 9.10 0.30 -15.67
C GLN A 144 7.86 0.93 -16.30
N LEU A 145 7.11 1.74 -15.55
CA LEU A 145 5.95 2.46 -16.06
C LEU A 145 6.32 3.53 -17.10
N ASP A 146 7.42 4.27 -16.91
CA ASP A 146 7.95 5.23 -17.90
C ASP A 146 8.18 4.52 -19.24
N LYS A 147 8.83 3.35 -19.21
CA LYS A 147 9.12 2.53 -20.39
C LYS A 147 7.82 2.05 -21.06
N ARG A 148 6.90 1.47 -20.29
CA ARG A 148 5.62 0.93 -20.80
C ARG A 148 4.75 2.03 -21.38
N HIS A 149 4.60 3.16 -20.68
CA HIS A 149 3.84 4.32 -21.15
C HIS A 149 4.39 4.84 -22.49
N LYS A 150 5.72 4.93 -22.63
CA LYS A 150 6.35 5.37 -23.88
C LYS A 150 6.12 4.40 -25.04
N ILE A 151 6.16 3.10 -24.79
CA ILE A 151 5.92 2.06 -25.82
C ILE A 151 4.44 2.06 -26.24
N LEU A 152 3.53 2.14 -25.26
CA LEU A 152 2.09 2.02 -25.47
C LEU A 152 1.43 3.36 -25.84
N ALA A 153 2.19 4.45 -25.93
CA ALA A 153 1.73 5.69 -26.57
C ALA A 153 1.43 5.50 -28.07
N ASN A 154 2.03 4.49 -28.72
CA ASN A 154 1.75 4.15 -30.11
C ASN A 154 0.53 3.21 -30.22
N THR A 155 -0.46 3.56 -31.05
CA THR A 155 -1.66 2.76 -31.30
C THR A 155 -1.36 1.34 -31.79
N ASN A 156 -0.43 1.17 -32.73
CA ASN A 156 -0.08 -0.16 -33.26
C ASN A 156 0.50 -1.07 -32.16
N ASN A 157 1.26 -0.50 -31.22
CA ASN A 157 1.80 -1.26 -30.09
C ASN A 157 0.68 -1.71 -29.13
N ARG A 158 -0.37 -0.90 -28.98
CA ARG A 158 -1.55 -1.27 -28.19
C ARG A 158 -2.38 -2.35 -28.89
N GLU A 159 -2.53 -2.28 -30.21
CA GLU A 159 -3.18 -3.34 -30.99
C GLU A 159 -2.46 -4.68 -30.80
N VAL A 160 -1.12 -4.68 -30.89
CA VAL A 160 -0.32 -5.89 -30.62
C VAL A 160 -0.53 -6.39 -29.20
N LEU A 161 -0.53 -5.50 -28.20
CA LEU A 161 -0.81 -5.87 -26.82
C LEU A 161 -2.20 -6.51 -26.67
N PHE A 162 -3.24 -5.89 -27.23
CA PHE A 162 -4.62 -6.35 -27.11
C PHE A 162 -4.83 -7.70 -27.80
N GLN A 163 -4.23 -7.90 -28.97
CA GLN A 163 -4.21 -9.21 -29.64
C GLN A 163 -3.57 -10.29 -28.77
N LYS A 164 -2.46 -9.97 -28.08
CA LYS A 164 -1.78 -10.91 -27.18
C LYS A 164 -2.59 -11.21 -25.92
N LEU A 165 -3.36 -10.24 -25.43
CA LEU A 165 -4.31 -10.40 -24.33
C LEU A 165 -5.62 -11.09 -24.77
N GLY A 166 -5.85 -11.26 -26.07
CA GLY A 166 -7.10 -11.80 -26.60
C GLY A 166 -8.30 -10.85 -26.45
N TRP A 167 -8.05 -9.54 -26.38
CA TRP A 167 -9.11 -8.53 -26.25
C TRP A 167 -9.53 -8.01 -27.63
N ASP A 168 -10.81 -8.10 -27.94
CA ASP A 168 -11.42 -7.50 -29.13
C ASP A 168 -11.97 -6.11 -28.78
N VAL A 169 -11.06 -5.12 -28.72
CA VAL A 169 -11.37 -3.75 -28.28
C VAL A 169 -10.60 -2.71 -29.10
N ASP A 170 -11.10 -1.47 -29.11
CA ASP A 170 -10.47 -0.35 -29.82
C ASP A 170 -9.15 0.06 -29.16
N ALA A 171 -8.06 0.03 -29.94
CA ALA A 171 -6.73 0.48 -29.54
C ALA A 171 -6.61 2.00 -29.39
N SER A 172 -7.56 2.78 -29.91
CA SER A 172 -7.70 4.21 -29.70
C SER A 172 -8.26 4.51 -28.31
N CYS A 173 -7.41 4.30 -27.29
CA CYS A 173 -7.72 4.50 -25.89
C CYS A 173 -6.80 5.54 -25.23
N GLU A 174 -7.08 5.93 -24.00
CA GLU A 174 -6.12 6.64 -23.15
C GLU A 174 -5.33 5.64 -22.29
N VAL A 175 -4.06 5.94 -22.03
CA VAL A 175 -3.20 5.09 -21.19
C VAL A 175 -3.00 5.76 -19.84
N HIS A 176 -3.52 5.13 -18.80
CA HIS A 176 -3.36 5.54 -17.41
C HIS A 176 -2.42 4.57 -16.71
N THR A 177 -1.62 5.09 -15.79
CA THR A 177 -0.61 4.32 -15.07
C THR A 177 -0.71 4.60 -13.58
N GLY A 178 -0.26 3.68 -12.74
CA GLY A 178 -0.19 3.89 -11.31
C GLY A 178 0.72 2.90 -10.61
N ILE A 179 1.26 3.30 -9.47
CA ILE A 179 2.03 2.43 -8.57
C ILE A 179 1.10 2.08 -7.41
N VAL A 180 0.82 0.79 -7.22
CA VAL A 180 -0.05 0.31 -6.16
C VAL A 180 0.78 -0.31 -5.05
N ILE A 181 0.73 0.28 -3.86
CA ILE A 181 1.49 -0.16 -2.69
C ILE A 181 0.59 -0.84 -1.65
N GLY A 182 1.13 -1.86 -0.99
CA GLY A 182 0.41 -2.57 0.09
C GLY A 182 0.25 -1.72 1.37
N ASN A 183 1.17 -0.79 1.62
CA ASN A 183 1.18 0.07 2.81
C ASN A 183 0.84 1.54 2.47
N ARG A 184 0.70 2.40 3.49
CA ARG A 184 0.25 3.80 3.32
C ARG A 184 1.38 4.84 3.22
N VAL A 185 2.65 4.45 3.36
CA VAL A 185 3.75 5.41 3.60
C VAL A 185 3.95 6.42 2.47
N PHE A 186 3.77 5.99 1.22
CA PHE A 186 3.89 6.85 0.04
C PHE A 186 2.53 7.08 -0.64
N HIS A 187 1.43 6.80 0.03
CA HIS A 187 0.10 7.04 -0.52
C HIS A 187 -0.11 8.52 -0.85
N GLY A 188 -0.72 8.80 -2.01
CA GLY A 188 -1.03 10.17 -2.46
C GLY A 188 0.14 10.87 -3.15
N ALA A 189 1.37 10.37 -3.03
CA ALA A 189 2.50 10.88 -3.79
C ALA A 189 2.33 10.64 -5.31
N ASN A 190 3.09 11.38 -6.10
CA ASN A 190 3.18 11.22 -7.55
C ASN A 190 4.66 11.20 -7.96
N LEU A 191 5.03 10.25 -8.82
CA LEU A 191 6.39 10.16 -9.34
C LEU A 191 6.37 10.11 -10.87
N ASN A 192 6.80 11.20 -11.51
CA ASN A 192 6.84 11.35 -12.97
C ASN A 192 5.49 11.13 -13.68
N GLY A 193 4.40 11.58 -13.08
CA GLY A 193 3.05 11.38 -13.62
C GLY A 193 2.42 10.05 -13.19
N HIS A 194 3.15 9.15 -12.51
CA HIS A 194 2.61 7.92 -11.96
C HIS A 194 2.13 8.15 -10.52
N PRO A 195 0.81 8.21 -10.26
CA PRO A 195 0.27 8.31 -8.91
C PRO A 195 0.61 7.06 -8.10
N ILE A 196 0.95 7.26 -6.83
CA ILE A 196 1.15 6.19 -5.86
C ILE A 196 -0.14 6.06 -5.04
N ARG A 197 -0.75 4.88 -5.09
CA ARG A 197 -2.03 4.59 -4.44
C ARG A 197 -1.90 3.34 -3.58
N GLN A 198 -2.63 3.32 -2.48
CA GLN A 198 -2.61 2.19 -1.57
C GLN A 198 -3.69 1.20 -2.05
N ALA A 199 -3.38 -0.10 -1.99
CA ALA A 199 -4.22 -1.15 -2.57
C ALA A 199 -5.65 -1.17 -1.99
N HIS A 200 -5.81 -1.08 -0.67
CA HIS A 200 -7.14 -1.04 -0.04
C HIS A 200 -7.94 0.20 -0.43
N GLU A 201 -7.31 1.38 -0.54
CA GLU A 201 -8.00 2.59 -1.01
C GLU A 201 -8.42 2.46 -2.48
N LEU A 202 -7.57 1.90 -3.34
CA LEU A 202 -7.92 1.62 -4.73
C LEU A 202 -9.08 0.60 -4.83
N ILE A 203 -9.03 -0.48 -4.07
CA ILE A 203 -10.11 -1.48 -4.03
C ILE A 203 -11.40 -0.84 -3.52
N ASN A 204 -11.33 0.01 -2.50
CA ASN A 204 -12.48 0.75 -1.99
C ASN A 204 -13.08 1.64 -3.08
N VAL A 205 -12.25 2.27 -3.91
CA VAL A 205 -12.70 3.05 -5.06
C VAL A 205 -13.44 2.21 -6.09
N LEU A 206 -12.96 1.00 -6.37
CA LEU A 206 -13.56 0.12 -7.36
C LEU A 206 -14.86 -0.54 -6.87
N THR A 207 -14.99 -0.76 -5.56
CA THR A 207 -16.04 -1.63 -5.00
C THR A 207 -17.16 -0.89 -4.29
N SER A 208 -16.86 0.20 -3.58
CA SER A 208 -17.85 0.88 -2.74
C SER A 208 -17.95 2.38 -2.99
N GLY A 209 -16.84 3.01 -3.33
CA GLY A 209 -16.80 4.45 -3.53
C GLY A 209 -16.97 5.27 -2.27
N ARG A 210 -16.77 4.71 -1.06
CA ARG A 210 -17.21 5.34 0.20
C ARG A 210 -16.10 5.69 1.18
N ILE A 211 -16.28 6.80 1.87
CA ILE A 211 -15.59 7.17 3.11
C ILE A 211 -16.58 6.97 4.24
N VAL A 212 -16.27 6.08 5.17
CA VAL A 212 -17.16 5.74 6.27
C VAL A 212 -16.69 6.42 7.54
N ALA A 213 -17.56 7.22 8.16
CA ALA A 213 -17.35 7.86 9.46
C ALA A 213 -18.56 7.57 10.34
N ASP A 214 -18.40 6.75 11.39
CA ASP A 214 -19.46 6.29 12.29
C ASP A 214 -20.79 5.96 11.59
N GLU A 215 -21.80 6.83 11.67
CA GLU A 215 -23.14 6.66 11.09
C GLU A 215 -23.30 7.21 9.67
N ASP A 216 -22.37 8.07 9.27
CA ASP A 216 -22.36 8.81 8.01
C ASP A 216 -21.41 8.17 6.98
N SER A 217 -21.77 8.27 5.71
CA SER A 217 -20.87 7.92 4.62
C SER A 217 -20.87 8.98 3.53
N LEU A 218 -19.70 9.30 3.01
CA LEU A 218 -19.54 10.13 1.82
C LEU A 218 -19.19 9.25 0.65
N SER A 219 -19.78 9.50 -0.52
CA SER A 219 -19.37 8.84 -1.76
C SER A 219 -18.44 9.74 -2.56
N PHE A 220 -17.38 9.15 -3.11
CA PHE A 220 -16.53 9.80 -4.10
C PHE A 220 -16.79 9.29 -5.52
N TRP A 221 -17.77 8.40 -5.73
CA TRP A 221 -18.30 8.16 -7.07
C TRP A 221 -19.12 9.36 -7.52
N ARG A 222 -19.03 9.68 -8.80
CA ARG A 222 -19.77 10.78 -9.42
C ARG A 222 -21.27 10.47 -9.58
N GLY A 223 -21.63 9.19 -9.54
CA GLY A 223 -22.99 8.70 -9.69
C GLY A 223 -23.32 7.58 -8.70
N PRO A 224 -24.50 6.96 -8.83
CA PRO A 224 -24.93 5.89 -7.94
C PRO A 224 -24.06 4.61 -8.06
N ASP A 225 -23.44 4.42 -9.22
CA ASP A 225 -22.63 3.25 -9.56
C ASP A 225 -21.25 3.66 -10.06
N PHE A 226 -20.25 2.80 -9.84
CA PHE A 226 -18.89 2.99 -10.30
C PHE A 226 -18.81 3.21 -11.82
N GLN A 227 -18.13 4.28 -12.22
CA GLN A 227 -17.78 4.58 -13.61
C GLN A 227 -16.26 4.59 -13.79
N THR A 228 -15.80 4.29 -15.01
CA THR A 228 -14.37 4.40 -15.36
C THR A 228 -13.80 5.79 -15.06
N ALA A 229 -14.62 6.83 -15.22
CA ALA A 229 -14.27 8.22 -14.89
C ALA A 229 -13.92 8.44 -13.40
N ASP A 230 -14.44 7.62 -12.48
CA ASP A 230 -14.13 7.70 -11.05
C ASP A 230 -12.70 7.21 -10.78
N LEU A 231 -12.28 6.11 -11.44
CA LEU A 231 -10.91 5.62 -11.36
C LEU A 231 -9.92 6.61 -11.99
N ILE A 232 -10.26 7.19 -13.14
CA ILE A 232 -9.43 8.23 -13.78
C ILE A 232 -9.27 9.43 -12.83
N ALA A 233 -10.35 9.88 -12.20
CA ALA A 233 -10.31 10.97 -11.22
C ALA A 233 -9.43 10.63 -10.01
N TYR A 234 -9.55 9.41 -9.48
CA TYR A 234 -8.77 8.94 -8.34
C TYR A 234 -7.26 8.86 -8.62
N LEU A 235 -6.89 8.49 -9.85
CA LEU A 235 -5.49 8.49 -10.30
C LEU A 235 -4.99 9.90 -10.65
N GLY A 236 -5.91 10.83 -10.91
CA GLY A 236 -5.62 12.21 -11.23
C GLY A 236 -5.11 13.06 -10.05
N PRO A 237 -4.76 14.33 -10.32
CA PRO A 237 -4.25 15.26 -9.31
C PRO A 237 -5.32 15.73 -8.32
N ALA A 238 -6.59 15.80 -8.74
CA ALA A 238 -7.72 16.16 -7.90
C ALA A 238 -8.40 14.88 -7.36
N SER A 239 -7.71 14.21 -6.45
CA SER A 239 -8.15 12.92 -5.88
C SER A 239 -8.28 13.00 -4.37
N ILE A 240 -9.05 12.08 -3.81
CA ILE A 240 -9.18 11.90 -2.35
C ILE A 240 -7.82 11.78 -1.65
N ALA A 241 -6.84 11.14 -2.29
CA ALA A 241 -5.50 10.99 -1.75
C ALA A 241 -4.77 12.34 -1.65
N THR A 242 -4.93 13.20 -2.66
CA THR A 242 -4.39 14.57 -2.63
C THR A 242 -5.06 15.39 -1.54
N ASP A 243 -6.36 15.23 -1.39
CA ASP A 243 -7.14 15.97 -0.40
C ASP A 243 -6.73 15.59 1.03
N GLN A 244 -6.52 14.29 1.29
CA GLN A 244 -5.99 13.81 2.57
C GLN A 244 -4.64 14.44 2.91
N LEU A 245 -3.75 14.56 1.93
CA LEU A 245 -2.44 15.19 2.11
C LEU A 245 -2.56 16.70 2.33
N ALA A 246 -3.51 17.38 1.67
CA ALA A 246 -3.75 18.82 1.85
C ALA A 246 -4.31 19.16 3.25
N ALA A 247 -5.02 18.23 3.87
CA ALA A 247 -5.55 18.37 5.22
C ALA A 247 -4.51 18.10 6.33
N LEU A 248 -3.27 17.73 5.98
CA LEU A 248 -2.18 17.57 6.93
C LEU A 248 -1.60 18.93 7.34
N ASP A 249 -1.44 19.14 8.64
CA ASP A 249 -0.78 20.31 9.19
C ASP A 249 0.57 19.95 9.82
N PRO A 250 1.62 20.77 9.59
CA PRO A 250 2.93 20.53 10.18
C PRO A 250 2.86 20.70 11.70
N ARG A 251 3.51 19.79 12.42
CA ARG A 251 3.65 19.81 13.88
C ARG A 251 5.11 19.64 14.24
N GLU A 252 5.54 20.42 15.22
CA GLU A 252 6.87 20.31 15.80
C GLU A 252 6.74 20.07 17.31
N TRP A 253 7.39 19.02 17.81
CA TRP A 253 7.55 18.78 19.24
C TRP A 253 8.99 19.03 19.62
N ARG A 254 9.22 19.77 20.70
CA ARG A 254 10.56 20.01 21.25
C ARG A 254 10.65 19.46 22.65
N TYR A 255 11.73 18.74 22.93
CA TYR A 255 12.06 18.20 24.23
C TYR A 255 13.42 18.75 24.65
N SER A 256 13.45 19.55 25.71
CA SER A 256 14.70 20.05 26.27
C SER A 256 15.42 18.96 27.05
N MET A 257 16.68 18.73 26.70
CA MET A 257 17.60 17.77 27.31
C MET A 257 18.81 18.54 27.85
N GLY A 258 18.62 19.19 29.00
CA GLY A 258 19.64 20.07 29.59
C GLY A 258 19.86 21.30 28.72
N TYR A 259 21.06 21.45 28.14
CA TYR A 259 21.43 22.59 27.27
C TYR A 259 21.15 22.34 25.78
N ARG A 260 20.56 21.20 25.42
CA ARG A 260 20.20 20.85 24.04
C ARG A 260 18.71 20.68 23.92
N ASP A 261 18.16 20.95 22.73
CA ASP A 261 16.79 20.62 22.39
C ASP A 261 16.76 19.52 21.34
N LEU A 262 15.90 18.52 21.54
CA LEU A 262 15.54 17.56 20.52
C LEU A 262 14.21 17.97 19.90
N ALA A 263 14.24 18.31 18.61
CA ALA A 263 13.06 18.68 17.84
C ALA A 263 12.62 17.53 16.92
N PHE A 264 11.32 17.24 16.92
CA PHE A 264 10.68 16.31 16.02
C PHE A 264 9.69 17.07 15.14
N SER A 265 9.84 17.01 13.83
CA SER A 265 8.88 17.57 12.88
C SER A 265 8.09 16.43 12.25
N SER A 266 6.77 16.57 12.23
CA SER A 266 5.87 15.64 11.55
C SER A 266 4.68 16.40 10.97
N TYR A 267 3.74 15.66 10.40
CA TYR A 267 2.46 16.15 9.94
C TYR A 267 1.36 15.40 10.67
N VAL A 268 0.29 16.11 11.03
CA VAL A 268 -0.89 15.53 11.69
C VAL A 268 -2.11 15.90 10.88
N LEU A 269 -3.02 14.94 10.68
CA LEU A 269 -4.29 15.18 10.01
C LEU A 269 -5.19 16.02 10.92
N ASP A 270 -5.54 17.22 10.48
CA ASP A 270 -6.61 17.99 11.11
C ASP A 270 -7.95 17.41 10.67
N MET A 271 -8.59 16.65 11.56
CA MET A 271 -9.85 15.97 11.29
C MET A 271 -11.01 16.94 11.01
N ILE A 272 -11.00 18.14 11.57
CA ILE A 272 -12.04 19.16 11.36
C ILE A 272 -11.85 19.79 9.98
N LYS A 273 -10.61 20.17 9.65
CA LYS A 273 -10.25 20.66 8.33
C LYS A 273 -10.60 19.62 7.26
N TRP A 274 -10.25 18.36 7.51
CA TRP A 274 -10.51 17.23 6.64
C TRP A 274 -11.99 17.01 6.37
N ASP A 275 -12.82 16.89 7.41
CA ASP A 275 -14.27 16.69 7.27
C ASP A 275 -14.93 17.84 6.50
N ARG A 276 -14.54 19.08 6.80
CA ARG A 276 -15.05 20.27 6.10
C ARG A 276 -14.72 20.25 4.62
N GLU A 277 -13.46 19.98 4.25
CA GLU A 277 -13.01 19.93 2.86
C GLU A 277 -13.68 18.78 2.09
N LEU A 278 -13.84 17.63 2.74
CA LEU A 278 -14.57 16.49 2.20
C LEU A 278 -16.02 16.83 1.86
N ARG A 279 -16.77 17.37 2.81
CA ARG A 279 -18.19 17.73 2.63
C ARG A 279 -18.36 18.81 1.56
N ALA A 280 -17.45 19.77 1.49
CA ALA A 280 -17.47 20.80 0.46
C ALA A 280 -17.32 20.23 -0.96
N ARG A 281 -16.51 19.17 -1.13
CA ARG A 281 -16.24 18.55 -2.43
C ARG A 281 -17.24 17.46 -2.82
N HIS A 282 -17.59 16.59 -1.87
CA HIS A 282 -18.37 15.38 -2.11
C HIS A 282 -19.84 15.49 -1.70
N GLY A 283 -20.25 16.65 -1.17
CA GLY A 283 -21.63 16.89 -0.75
C GLY A 283 -21.93 16.40 0.66
N PRO A 284 -23.21 16.41 1.07
CA PRO A 284 -23.62 15.97 2.41
C PRO A 284 -23.46 14.45 2.55
N PRO A 285 -23.18 13.96 3.78
CA PRO A 285 -23.16 12.53 4.05
C PRO A 285 -24.52 11.89 3.82
N VAL A 286 -24.47 10.63 3.43
CA VAL A 286 -25.63 9.76 3.26
C VAL A 286 -25.65 8.74 4.38
N ILE A 287 -26.83 8.47 4.92
CA ILE A 287 -27.04 7.46 5.98
C ILE A 287 -26.57 6.10 5.44
N GLY A 288 -25.54 5.54 6.07
CA GLY A 288 -24.90 4.32 5.55
C GLY A 288 -23.57 3.96 6.19
N GLY A 289 -23.26 4.50 7.36
CA GLY A 289 -22.02 4.23 8.09
C GLY A 289 -21.87 2.78 8.58
N ARG A 290 -20.77 2.48 9.29
CA ARG A 290 -20.48 1.14 9.82
C ARG A 290 -21.63 0.71 10.74
N ARG A 291 -22.61 -0.04 10.23
CA ARG A 291 -23.54 -0.77 11.09
C ARG A 291 -22.70 -1.63 12.02
N GLN A 292 -22.84 -1.40 13.32
CA GLN A 292 -22.34 -2.29 14.35
C GLN A 292 -22.83 -3.70 14.02
N GLY A 293 -21.92 -4.52 13.54
CA GLY A 293 -22.10 -5.92 13.28
C GLY A 293 -20.83 -6.59 13.73
N LEU A 294 -20.76 -6.82 15.05
CA LEU A 294 -20.03 -7.87 15.77
C LEU A 294 -20.20 -7.58 17.26
N SER A 295 -21.32 -8.06 17.81
CA SER A 295 -21.38 -8.56 19.18
C SER A 295 -20.59 -9.87 19.27
#